data_AF-A0A195CYY8-F1
#
_entry.id   AF-A0A195CYY8-F1
#
_cell.length_a   1.000
_cell.length_b   1.000
_cell.length_c   1.000
_cell.angle_alpha   90.00
_cell.angle_beta   90.00
_cell.angle_gamma   90.00
#
_symmetry.space_group_name_H-M   'P 1'
#
loop_
_entity.id
_entity.type
_entity.pdbx_description
1 polymer ?
#
loop_
_entity_poly.entity_id
_entity_poly.type
_entity_poly.pdbx_seq_one_letter_code
_entity_poly.pdbx_strand_id
1 'polypeptide(L)'
;MVLNWQVKDLFEQVLNDWYALTDAEEIKIIQNYANKGRLFTICAGLLLYFGILFFTVLFFIPDVLDIVAPLNKPRQHQLPFVIEPLFDLEEHFLFFILNFLIISFVILTILLTVETLYMICIQHACGLLKLTRYSLSYTIFRRYTR
;
A
#
# COMPACT_ATOMS: atom_id res chain seq x y z
N MET A 1 -15.63 8.96 -15.15
CA MET A 1 -15.00 10.15 -15.76
C MET A 1 -14.67 11.23 -14.73
N VAL A 2 -15.55 11.55 -13.77
CA VAL A 2 -15.33 12.58 -12.73
C VAL A 2 -14.13 12.30 -11.80
N LEU A 3 -13.93 11.05 -11.36
CA LEU A 3 -12.84 10.68 -10.45
C LEU A 3 -11.43 10.98 -11.00
N ASN A 4 -11.23 10.84 -12.31
CA ASN A 4 -9.93 11.06 -12.94
C ASN A 4 -9.53 12.55 -12.92
N TRP A 5 -10.50 13.45 -13.10
CA TRP A 5 -10.25 14.89 -13.06
C TRP A 5 -9.90 15.37 -11.65
N GLN A 6 -10.57 14.83 -10.62
CA GLN A 6 -10.29 15.19 -9.23
C GLN A 6 -8.89 14.74 -8.79
N VAL A 7 -8.48 13.53 -9.17
CA VAL A 7 -7.12 13.03 -8.88
C VAL A 7 -6.08 13.88 -9.62
N LYS A 8 -6.34 14.21 -10.89
CA LYS A 8 -5.45 15.08 -11.68
C LYS A 8 -5.29 16.47 -11.05
N ASP A 9 -6.40 17.10 -10.69
CA ASP A 9 -6.40 18.43 -10.05
C ASP A 9 -5.61 18.41 -8.74
N LEU A 10 -5.76 17.36 -7.93
CA LEU A 10 -5.00 17.19 -6.69
C LEU A 10 -3.48 17.11 -6.94
N PHE A 11 -3.03 16.37 -7.95
CA PHE A 11 -1.61 16.33 -8.30
C PHE A 11 -1.09 17.66 -8.84
N GLU A 12 -1.88 18.37 -9.63
CA GLU A 12 -1.52 19.72 -10.10
C GLU A 12 -1.41 20.70 -8.93
N GLN A 13 -2.31 20.65 -7.97
CA GLN A 13 -2.23 21.47 -6.74
C GLN A 13 -0.95 21.16 -5.95
N VAL A 14 -0.64 19.89 -5.72
CA VAL A 14 0.61 19.48 -5.06
C VAL A 14 1.81 20.07 -5.80
N LEU A 15 1.89 19.92 -7.13
CA LEU A 15 3.00 20.47 -7.91
C LEU A 15 3.11 22.00 -7.79
N ASN A 16 1.98 22.70 -7.89
CA ASN A 16 1.94 24.16 -7.77
C ASN A 16 2.41 24.62 -6.37
N ASP A 17 2.00 23.92 -5.31
CA ASP A 17 2.46 24.20 -3.95
C ASP A 17 3.98 24.04 -3.84
N TRP A 18 4.55 22.99 -4.44
CA TRP A 18 6.00 22.77 -4.46
C TRP A 18 6.74 23.87 -5.22
N TYR A 19 6.21 24.37 -6.34
CA TYR A 19 6.82 25.47 -7.09
C TYR A 19 6.72 26.82 -6.38
N ALA A 20 5.73 27.02 -5.51
CA ALA A 20 5.57 28.25 -4.75
C ALA A 20 6.59 28.40 -3.61
N LEU A 21 7.21 27.30 -3.17
CA LEU A 21 8.19 27.28 -2.09
C LEU A 21 9.55 27.81 -2.58
N THR A 22 10.06 28.82 -1.90
CA THR A 22 11.37 29.43 -2.22
C THR A 22 12.37 29.37 -1.07
N ASP A 23 11.89 29.25 0.17
CA ASP A 23 12.73 29.16 1.36
C ASP A 23 13.23 27.72 1.61
N ALA A 24 14.51 27.59 1.95
CA ALA A 24 15.14 26.29 2.11
C ALA A 24 14.60 25.49 3.32
N GLU A 25 14.21 26.17 4.41
CA GLU A 25 13.63 25.52 5.58
C GLU A 25 12.18 25.09 5.30
N GLU A 26 11.42 25.90 4.56
CA GLU A 26 10.08 25.56 4.09
C GLU A 26 10.08 24.30 3.21
N ILE A 27 11.00 24.22 2.23
CA ILE A 27 11.19 23.03 1.37
C ILE A 27 11.53 21.81 2.21
N LYS A 28 12.45 21.95 3.18
CA LYS A 28 12.88 20.85 4.05
C LYS A 28 11.73 20.29 4.90
N ILE A 29 10.82 21.15 5.37
CA ILE A 29 9.62 20.72 6.10
C ILE A 29 8.75 19.84 5.21
N ILE A 30 8.35 20.32 4.04
CA ILE A 30 7.46 19.58 3.13
C ILE A 30 8.12 18.28 2.66
N GLN A 31 9.41 18.31 2.34
CA GLN A 31 10.17 17.13 1.93
C GLN A 31 10.23 16.05 3.01
N ASN A 32 10.30 16.43 4.30
CA ASN A 32 10.25 15.48 5.40
C ASN A 32 8.90 14.75 5.47
N TYR A 33 7.79 15.45 5.25
CA TYR A 33 6.45 14.83 5.20
C TYR A 33 6.28 13.95 3.96
N ALA A 34 6.78 14.37 2.80
CA ALA A 34 6.80 13.57 1.58
C ALA A 34 7.61 12.27 1.77
N ASN A 35 8.79 12.35 2.42
CA ASN A 35 9.61 11.18 2.73
C ASN A 35 8.91 10.22 3.70
N LYS A 36 8.19 10.73 4.70
CA LYS A 36 7.37 9.89 5.59
C LYS A 36 6.28 9.15 4.82
N GLY A 37 5.57 9.85 3.92
CA GLY A 37 4.59 9.23 3.03
C GLY A 37 5.22 8.11 2.18
N ARG A 38 6.37 8.38 1.56
CA ARG A 38 7.11 7.39 0.76
C ARG A 38 7.52 6.16 1.59
N LEU A 39 8.07 6.36 2.79
CA LEU A 39 8.45 5.26 3.67
C LEU A 39 7.24 4.43 4.08
N PHE A 40 6.12 5.07 4.41
CA PHE A 40 4.87 4.37 4.70
C PHE A 40 4.40 3.52 3.52
N THR A 41 4.39 4.07 2.30
CA THR A 41 4.05 3.33 1.08
C THR A 41 4.94 2.11 0.87
N ILE A 42 6.26 2.26 1.03
CA ILE A 42 7.21 1.15 0.88
C ILE A 42 6.95 0.08 1.94
N CYS A 43 6.81 0.46 3.21
CA CYS A 43 6.55 -0.48 4.30
C CYS A 43 5.20 -1.20 4.11
N ALA A 44 4.14 -0.49 3.75
CA ALA A 44 2.83 -1.08 3.49
C ALA A 44 2.89 -2.08 2.33
N GLY A 45 3.56 -1.72 1.23
CA GLY A 45 3.78 -2.62 0.11
C GLY A 45 4.54 -3.89 0.53
N LEU A 46 5.65 -3.73 1.25
CA LEU A 46 6.44 -4.87 1.73
C LEU A 46 5.63 -5.80 2.65
N LEU A 47 4.88 -5.25 3.60
CA LEU A 47 4.05 -6.03 4.51
C LEU A 47 2.96 -6.81 3.77
N LEU A 48 2.29 -6.17 2.80
CA LEU A 48 1.25 -6.83 2.00
C LEU A 48 1.83 -7.96 1.15
N TYR A 49 2.89 -7.71 0.39
CA TYR A 49 3.50 -8.73 -0.46
C TYR A 49 4.11 -9.89 0.35
N PHE A 50 4.73 -9.58 1.49
CA PHE A 50 5.23 -10.60 2.42
C PHE A 50 4.09 -11.44 3.00
N GLY A 51 2.96 -10.80 3.34
CA GLY A 51 1.75 -11.49 3.80
C GLY A 51 1.19 -12.46 2.76
N ILE A 52 1.12 -12.08 1.47
CA ILE A 52 0.68 -12.96 0.39
C ILE A 52 1.63 -14.15 0.25
N LEU A 53 2.94 -13.90 0.24
CA LEU A 53 3.94 -14.96 0.11
C LEU A 53 3.83 -15.95 1.28
N PHE A 54 3.70 -15.44 2.50
CA PHE A 54 3.50 -16.28 3.69
C PHE A 54 2.21 -17.09 3.61
N PHE A 55 1.09 -16.46 3.22
CA PHE A 55 -0.19 -17.15 3.04
C PHE A 55 -0.11 -18.24 1.97
N THR A 56 0.59 -17.97 0.87
CA THR A 56 0.82 -18.95 -0.21
C THR A 56 1.62 -20.13 0.31
N VAL A 57 2.72 -19.89 1.03
CA VAL A 57 3.53 -20.96 1.63
C VAL A 57 2.69 -21.81 2.57
N LEU A 58 1.90 -21.20 3.47
CA LEU A 58 0.99 -21.92 4.37
C LEU A 58 0.03 -22.84 3.62
N PHE A 59 -0.48 -22.41 2.47
CA PHE A 59 -1.40 -23.18 1.65
C PHE A 59 -0.75 -24.45 1.06
N PHE A 60 0.54 -24.39 0.71
CA PHE A 60 1.31 -25.52 0.15
C PHE A 60 2.00 -26.41 1.20
N ILE A 61 1.96 -26.07 2.49
CA ILE A 61 2.46 -26.92 3.58
C ILE A 61 1.92 -28.36 3.54
N PRO A 62 0.59 -28.61 3.39
CA PRO A 62 0.06 -29.97 3.33
C PRO A 62 0.66 -30.82 2.20
N ASP A 63 0.87 -30.25 1.01
CA ASP A 63 1.50 -30.94 -0.12
C ASP A 63 2.93 -31.39 0.19
N VAL A 64 3.72 -30.50 0.79
CA VAL A 64 5.11 -30.82 1.19
C VAL A 64 5.12 -31.90 2.27
N LEU A 65 4.18 -31.86 3.22
CA LEU A 65 4.08 -32.86 4.27
C LEU A 65 3.67 -34.24 3.75
N ASP A 66 2.88 -34.31 2.67
CA ASP A 66 2.52 -35.59 2.05
C ASP A 66 3.70 -36.21 1.27
N ILE A 67 4.63 -35.41 0.73
CA ILE A 67 5.88 -35.91 0.12
C ILE A 67 6.86 -36.43 1.18
N VAL A 68 7.06 -35.67 2.27
CA VAL A 68 8.07 -35.98 3.29
C VAL A 68 7.59 -37.07 4.27
N ALA A 69 6.31 -37.08 4.60
CA ALA A 69 5.70 -37.99 5.56
C ALA A 69 4.32 -38.44 5.07
N PRO A 70 4.26 -39.36 4.09
CA PRO A 70 3.01 -39.83 3.50
C PRO A 70 2.17 -40.57 4.55
N LEU A 71 0.88 -40.22 4.64
CA LEU A 71 -0.10 -40.95 5.44
C LEU A 71 -0.91 -41.91 4.55
N ASN A 72 -1.47 -42.97 5.16
CA ASN A 72 -2.38 -43.92 4.48
C ASN A 72 -3.68 -43.28 3.94
N LYS A 73 -3.96 -42.02 4.31
CA LYS A 73 -5.03 -41.19 3.74
C LYS A 73 -4.41 -39.85 3.33
N PRO A 74 -4.72 -39.31 2.13
CA PRO A 74 -4.19 -38.02 1.70
C PRO A 74 -4.62 -36.93 2.70
N ARG A 75 -3.71 -35.99 3.02
CA ARG A 75 -4.07 -34.86 3.88
C ARG A 75 -5.02 -33.97 3.08
N GLN A 76 -6.24 -33.80 3.59
CA GLN A 76 -7.18 -32.88 2.96
C GLN A 76 -6.63 -31.46 3.05
N HIS A 77 -6.46 -30.80 1.89
CA HIS A 77 -6.15 -29.38 1.84
C HIS A 77 -7.17 -28.63 2.71
N GLN A 78 -6.69 -27.94 3.74
CA GLN A 78 -7.50 -27.01 4.51
C GLN A 78 -7.71 -25.75 3.68
N LEU A 79 -8.53 -25.86 2.62
CA LEU A 79 -9.10 -24.67 2.02
C LEU A 79 -9.89 -23.94 3.12
N PRO A 80 -9.75 -22.62 3.27
CA PRO A 80 -10.62 -21.81 4.12
C PRO A 80 -12.11 -21.91 3.75
N PHE A 81 -12.41 -22.50 2.58
CA PHE A 81 -13.73 -22.67 2.03
C PHE A 81 -13.97 -24.17 1.74
N VAL A 82 -14.98 -24.76 2.37
CA VAL A 82 -15.43 -26.12 2.04
C VAL A 82 -16.07 -26.06 0.67
N ILE A 83 -15.30 -26.32 -0.38
CA ILE A 83 -15.84 -26.57 -1.72
C ILE A 83 -16.13 -28.07 -1.76
N GLU A 84 -17.41 -28.43 -1.87
CA GLU A 84 -17.84 -29.82 -2.05
C GLU A 84 -17.10 -30.49 -3.22
N PRO A 85 -16.82 -31.80 -3.15
CA PRO A 85 -15.98 -32.52 -4.11
C PRO A 85 -16.78 -32.80 -5.39
N LEU A 86 -17.06 -31.75 -6.16
CA LEU A 86 -17.86 -31.81 -7.38
C LEU A 86 -17.00 -31.80 -8.65
N PHE A 87 -15.69 -31.60 -8.54
CA PHE A 87 -14.73 -31.61 -9.65
C PHE A 87 -13.47 -32.35 -9.21
N ASP A 88 -12.89 -33.16 -10.10
CA ASP A 88 -11.56 -33.76 -9.93
C ASP A 88 -10.55 -32.65 -9.65
N LEU A 89 -10.28 -32.41 -8.36
CA LEU A 89 -9.52 -31.27 -7.90
C LEU A 89 -8.08 -31.36 -8.40
N GLU A 90 -7.50 -32.55 -8.50
CA GLU A 90 -6.08 -32.76 -8.84
C GLU A 90 -5.67 -32.21 -10.20
N GLU A 91 -6.53 -32.31 -11.23
CA GLU A 91 -6.14 -31.90 -12.59
C GLU A 91 -6.23 -30.37 -12.80
N HIS A 92 -7.03 -29.67 -11.99
CA HIS A 92 -7.27 -28.22 -12.13
C HIS A 92 -6.80 -27.38 -10.92
N PHE A 93 -6.24 -28.01 -9.89
CA PHE A 93 -5.81 -27.35 -8.65
C PHE A 93 -4.79 -26.23 -8.89
N LEU A 94 -3.75 -26.52 -9.67
CA LEU A 94 -2.71 -25.54 -10.01
C LEU A 94 -3.28 -24.34 -10.75
N PHE A 95 -4.21 -24.58 -11.69
CA PHE A 95 -4.87 -23.51 -12.42
C PHE A 95 -5.72 -22.63 -11.49
N PHE A 96 -6.45 -23.23 -10.55
CA PHE A 96 -7.24 -22.48 -9.57
C PHE A 96 -6.36 -21.63 -8.66
N ILE A 97 -5.27 -22.18 -8.11
CA ILE A 97 -4.34 -21.43 -7.26
C ILE A 97 -3.69 -20.28 -8.03
N LEU A 98 -3.22 -20.53 -9.25
CA LEU A 98 -2.61 -19.49 -10.08
C LEU A 98 -3.58 -18.34 -10.34
N ASN A 99 -4.83 -18.65 -10.69
CA ASN A 99 -5.87 -17.62 -10.87
C ASN A 99 -6.15 -16.87 -9.57
N PHE A 100 -6.28 -17.58 -8.44
CA PHE A 100 -6.50 -16.96 -7.14
C PHE A 100 -5.35 -16.02 -6.74
N LEU A 101 -4.10 -16.42 -6.97
CA LEU A 101 -2.91 -15.59 -6.71
C LEU A 101 -2.90 -14.34 -7.59
N ILE A 102 -3.18 -14.47 -8.89
CA ILE A 102 -3.24 -13.34 -9.82
C ILE A 102 -4.33 -12.35 -9.41
N ILE A 103 -5.55 -12.84 -9.12
CA ILE A 103 -6.67 -12.00 -8.71
C ILE A 103 -6.35 -11.29 -7.40
N SER A 104 -5.80 -12.01 -6.42
CA SER A 104 -5.41 -11.44 -5.12
C SER A 104 -4.35 -10.36 -5.29
N PHE A 105 -3.34 -10.60 -6.14
CA PHE A 105 -2.30 -9.63 -6.44
C PHE A 105 -2.87 -8.35 -7.07
N VAL A 106 -3.78 -8.47 -8.03
CA VAL A 106 -4.43 -7.33 -8.68
C VAL A 106 -5.25 -6.51 -7.67
N ILE A 107 -6.10 -7.17 -6.88
CA ILE A 107 -6.95 -6.49 -5.88
C ILE A 107 -6.09 -5.75 -4.85
N LEU A 108 -5.02 -6.39 -4.35
CA LEU A 108 -4.14 -5.79 -3.36
C LEU A 108 -3.33 -4.62 -3.94
N THR A 109 -2.92 -4.70 -5.21
CA THR A 109 -2.24 -3.58 -5.88
C THR A 109 -3.18 -2.38 -6.02
N ILE A 110 -4.45 -2.61 -6.36
CA ILE A 110 -5.46 -1.55 -6.43
C ILE A 110 -5.68 -0.93 -5.05
N LEU A 111 -5.85 -1.76 -4.00
CA LEU A 111 -6.04 -1.29 -2.64
C LEU A 111 -4.84 -0.47 -2.14
N LEU A 112 -3.62 -0.96 -2.37
CA LEU A 112 -2.38 -0.26 -2.04
C LEU A 112 -2.30 1.08 -2.80
N THR A 113 -2.71 1.12 -4.07
CA THR A 113 -2.75 2.38 -4.83
C THR A 113 -3.70 3.40 -4.18
N VAL A 114 -4.88 2.97 -3.74
CA VAL A 114 -5.84 3.87 -3.07
C VAL A 114 -5.33 4.35 -1.70
N GLU A 115 -4.82 3.43 -0.88
CA GLU A 115 -4.21 3.73 0.42
C GLU A 115 -3.05 4.73 0.30
N THR A 116 -2.17 4.52 -0.69
CA THR A 116 -1.01 5.37 -0.90
C THR A 116 -1.39 6.77 -1.37
N LEU A 117 -2.37 6.90 -2.27
CA LEU A 117 -2.94 8.19 -2.65
C LEU A 117 -3.52 8.93 -1.45
N TYR A 118 -4.31 8.25 -0.62
CA TYR A 118 -4.89 8.83 0.59
C TYR A 118 -3.81 9.33 1.56
N MET A 119 -2.77 8.52 1.78
CA MET A 119 -1.65 8.89 2.65
C MET A 119 -0.83 10.06 2.12
N ILE A 120 -0.61 10.14 0.80
CA ILE A 120 0.05 11.30 0.17
C ILE A 120 -0.76 12.57 0.47
N CYS A 121 -2.08 12.55 0.29
CA CYS A 121 -2.95 13.69 0.58
C CYS A 121 -2.85 14.14 2.05
N ILE A 122 -2.90 13.18 2.99
CA ILE A 122 -2.77 13.48 4.43
C ILE A 122 -1.41 14.10 4.74
N GLN A 123 -0.32 13.50 4.26
CA GLN A 123 1.03 13.98 4.54
C GLN A 123 1.27 15.35 3.91
N HIS A 124 0.75 15.60 2.70
CA HIS A 124 0.80 16.91 2.05
C HIS A 124 0.05 17.97 2.86
N ALA A 125 -1.21 17.70 3.25
CA ALA A 125 -2.00 18.60 4.08
C ALA A 125 -1.33 18.88 5.44
N CYS A 126 -0.80 17.84 6.10
CA CYS A 126 -0.05 17.98 7.35
C CYS A 126 1.23 18.81 7.18
N GLY A 127 1.93 18.61 6.05
CA GLY A 127 3.10 19.38 5.68
C GLY A 127 2.77 20.87 5.50
N LEU A 128 1.71 21.18 4.75
CA LEU A 128 1.23 22.55 4.54
C LEU A 128 0.82 23.22 5.86
N LEU A 129 0.09 22.52 6.74
CA LEU A 129 -0.26 23.06 8.06
C LEU A 129 0.98 23.38 8.91
N LYS A 130 2.00 22.51 8.87
CA LYS A 130 3.25 22.73 9.59
C LYS A 130 4.02 23.92 9.01
N LEU A 131 4.04 24.03 7.69
CA LEU A 131 4.62 25.13 6.94
C LEU A 131 3.96 26.46 7.32
N THR A 132 2.63 26.57 7.22
CA THR A 132 1.91 27.81 7.56
C THR A 132 2.20 28.26 9.00
N ARG A 133 2.31 27.32 9.95
CA ARG A 133 2.68 27.62 11.34
C ARG A 133 4.11 28.18 11.44
N TYR A 134 5.05 27.65 10.66
CA TYR A 134 6.43 28.14 10.61
C TYR A 134 6.48 29.57 10.06
N SER A 135 5.88 29.83 8.89
CA SER A 135 5.91 31.15 8.25
C SER A 135 5.20 32.22 9.11
N LEU A 136 4.12 31.86 9.81
CA LEU A 136 3.45 32.75 10.77
C LEU A 136 4.36 33.10 11.95
N SER A 137 5.02 32.10 12.54
CA SER A 137 5.92 32.30 13.69
C SER A 137 7.11 33.18 13.31
N TYR A 138 7.68 32.94 12.13
CA TYR A 138 8.76 33.77 11.56
C TYR A 138 8.31 35.23 11.37
N THR A 139 7.12 35.44 10.83
CA THR A 139 6.56 36.78 10.63
C THR A 139 6.32 37.52 11.95
N ILE A 140 5.83 36.83 12.99
CA ILE A 140 5.63 37.39 14.33
C ILE A 140 6.98 37.77 14.96
N PHE A 141 7.97 36.88 14.89
CA PHE A 141 9.31 37.16 15.44
C PHE A 141 9.97 38.36 14.75
N ARG A 142 9.85 38.46 13.42
CA ARG A 142 10.35 39.60 12.64
C ARG A 142 9.66 40.91 12.98
N ARG A 143 8.39 40.89 13.39
CA ARG A 143 7.67 42.09 13.87
C ARG A 143 8.10 42.53 15.27
N TYR A 144 8.57 41.61 16.11
CA TYR A 144 9.03 41.93 17.46
C TYR A 144 10.47 42.48 17.51
N THR A 145 11.28 42.14 16.51
CA THR A 145 12.69 42.55 16.38
C THR A 145 12.88 43.85 15.60
N ARG A 146 11.81 44.56 15.24
CA ARG A 146 11.80 45.83 14.51
C ARG A 146 11.11 46.90 15.34
#